data_AF-A0A5H2XWJ2-F1
#
_entry.id   AF-A0A5H2XWJ2-F1
#
_cell.length_a   1.000
_cell.length_b   1.000
_cell.length_c   1.000
_cell.angle_alpha   90.00
_cell.angle_beta   90.00
_cell.angle_gamma   90.00
#
_symmetry.space_group_name_H-M   'P 1'
#
loop_
_entity.id
_entity.type
_entity.pdbx_description
1 polymer ?
#
loop_
_entity_poly.entity_id
_entity_poly.type
_entity_poly.pdbx_seq_one_letter_code
_entity_poly.pdbx_strand_id
1 'polypeptide(L)'
;MGTAKRVLRYVQGTINYGIAYGKGKGAILIGYCDSDWSGSEDDMRSTSGYAFNLGSGAFSWASIKQSSVALSTAEAEYMSAAEATAQAMWLRFVLSDFGEEQVEPTQLLCDNTSAIAISKNPVHHHKTRHINRRFHFIRDALQNGEIDLLYCKTEVQLADIFTKPLARDRFEYLRKALGVISAQHLEGSVGV
;
A
#
# COMPACT_ATOMS: atom_id res chain seq x y z
N MET A 1 -14.85 -22.97 4.72
CA MET A 1 -14.81 -23.43 3.31
C MET A 1 -15.09 -22.35 2.26
N GLY A 2 -15.53 -21.13 2.61
CA GLY A 2 -15.85 -20.07 1.63
C GLY A 2 -14.65 -19.33 1.01
N THR A 3 -13.64 -18.97 1.81
CA THR A 3 -12.52 -18.10 1.39
C THR A 3 -11.63 -18.75 0.33
N ALA A 4 -11.14 -19.98 0.57
CA ALA A 4 -10.31 -20.69 -0.40
C ALA A 4 -11.03 -20.88 -1.76
N LYS A 5 -12.33 -21.17 -1.74
CA LYS A 5 -13.14 -21.28 -2.95
C LYS A 5 -13.29 -19.94 -3.68
N ARG A 6 -13.43 -18.83 -2.95
CA ARG A 6 -13.46 -17.47 -3.53
C ARG A 6 -12.15 -17.14 -4.23
N VAL A 7 -11.01 -17.45 -3.60
CA VAL A 7 -9.67 -17.25 -4.18
C VAL A 7 -9.50 -18.07 -5.46
N LEU A 8 -9.81 -19.37 -5.42
CA LEU A 8 -9.70 -20.25 -6.61
C LEU A 8 -10.61 -19.79 -7.76
N ARG A 9 -11.84 -19.35 -7.47
CA ARG A 9 -12.75 -18.78 -8.47
C ARG A 9 -12.22 -17.49 -9.07
N TYR A 10 -11.61 -16.63 -8.24
CA TYR A 10 -10.97 -15.41 -8.73
C TYR A 10 -9.84 -15.76 -9.70
N VAL A 11 -8.88 -16.59 -9.27
CA VAL A 11 -7.75 -17.03 -10.13
C VAL A 11 -8.25 -17.63 -11.44
N GLN A 12 -9.24 -18.54 -11.39
CA GLN A 12 -9.82 -19.16 -12.59
C GLN A 12 -10.52 -18.14 -13.50
N GLY A 13 -11.20 -17.15 -12.91
CA GLY A 13 -11.92 -16.10 -13.66
C GLY A 13 -11.01 -15.00 -14.20
N THR A 14 -9.78 -14.90 -13.71
CA THR A 14 -8.82 -13.85 -14.07
C THR A 14 -7.53 -14.38 -14.72
N ILE A 15 -7.54 -15.60 -15.26
CA ILE A 15 -6.38 -16.19 -15.97
C ILE A 15 -5.86 -15.27 -17.09
N ASN A 16 -6.76 -14.58 -17.79
CA ASN A 16 -6.40 -13.65 -18.88
C ASN A 16 -6.17 -12.22 -18.40
N TYR A 17 -6.00 -11.97 -17.10
CA TYR A 17 -5.76 -10.63 -16.57
C TYR A 17 -4.29 -10.45 -16.22
N GLY A 18 -3.79 -9.24 -16.39
CA GLY A 18 -2.42 -8.85 -16.04
C GLY A 18 -2.34 -7.37 -15.71
N ILE A 19 -1.23 -6.95 -15.12
CA ILE A 19 -0.94 -5.54 -14.89
C ILE A 19 -0.45 -4.92 -16.21
N ALA A 20 -1.12 -3.88 -16.68
CA ALA A 20 -0.75 -3.18 -17.90
C ALA A 20 0.19 -2.01 -17.61
N TYR A 21 1.36 -2.02 -18.25
CA TYR A 21 2.29 -0.88 -18.24
C TYR A 21 2.23 -0.12 -19.56
N GLY A 22 1.96 1.19 -19.49
CA GLY A 22 1.94 2.10 -20.62
C GLY A 22 3.30 2.76 -20.82
N LYS A 23 3.69 2.95 -22.09
CA LYS A 23 4.90 3.70 -22.44
C LYS A 23 4.71 5.21 -22.22
N GLY A 24 5.80 5.94 -22.00
CA GLY A 24 5.80 7.40 -21.93
C GLY A 24 5.29 8.01 -20.62
N LYS A 25 5.09 7.19 -19.58
CA LYS A 25 4.93 7.68 -18.20
C LYS A 25 6.29 7.67 -17.52
N GLY A 26 6.63 8.74 -16.81
CA GLY A 26 7.83 8.76 -15.99
C GLY A 26 7.77 7.69 -14.90
N ALA A 27 8.92 7.19 -14.47
CA ALA A 27 9.05 6.20 -13.40
C ALA A 27 8.81 6.86 -12.03
N ILE A 28 7.62 7.41 -11.81
CA ILE A 28 7.26 8.06 -10.55
C ILE A 28 6.71 7.01 -9.60
N LEU A 29 7.35 6.89 -8.43
CA LEU A 29 6.95 6.01 -7.35
C LEU A 29 5.86 6.66 -6.47
N ILE A 30 4.71 6.00 -6.36
CA ILE A 30 3.62 6.43 -5.46
C ILE A 30 3.16 5.22 -4.66
N GLY A 31 3.10 5.36 -3.34
CA GLY A 31 2.63 4.33 -2.41
C GLY A 31 1.30 4.66 -1.77
N TYR A 32 0.61 3.60 -1.37
CA TYR A 32 -0.67 3.59 -0.67
C TYR A 32 -0.52 2.67 0.54
N CYS A 33 -1.06 3.07 1.69
CA CYS A 33 -1.08 2.23 2.89
C CYS A 33 -2.44 2.30 3.57
N ASP A 34 -2.91 1.14 4.04
CA ASP A 34 -4.15 0.98 4.80
C ASP A 34 -3.99 -0.16 5.80
N SER A 35 -4.84 -0.23 6.81
CA SER A 35 -4.92 -1.37 7.72
C SER A 35 -6.37 -1.78 7.96
N ASP A 36 -6.60 -3.07 8.19
CA ASP A 36 -7.80 -3.45 8.92
C ASP A 36 -7.62 -3.14 10.41
N TRP A 37 -8.72 -2.99 11.15
CA TRP A 37 -8.67 -2.94 12.60
C TRP A 37 -9.25 -4.23 13.19
N SER A 38 -8.46 -4.92 14.01
CA SER A 38 -8.85 -6.17 14.67
C SER A 38 -9.31 -7.27 13.70
N GLY A 39 -8.70 -7.37 12.50
CA GLY A 39 -9.14 -8.30 11.44
C GLY A 39 -9.03 -9.79 11.79
N SER A 40 -8.28 -10.15 12.83
CA SER A 40 -8.09 -11.53 13.30
C SER A 40 -8.74 -11.73 14.67
N GLU A 41 -9.87 -12.44 14.73
CA GLU A 41 -10.55 -12.75 16.00
C GLU A 41 -9.71 -13.62 16.94
N ASP A 42 -8.76 -14.40 16.40
CA ASP A 42 -7.94 -15.36 17.16
C ASP A 42 -6.88 -14.66 18.05
N ASP A 43 -6.32 -13.54 17.60
CA ASP A 43 -5.24 -12.83 18.29
C ASP A 43 -5.39 -11.31 18.31
N MET A 44 -6.52 -10.79 17.82
CA MET A 44 -6.89 -9.37 17.72
C MET A 44 -5.87 -8.53 16.93
N ARG A 45 -5.06 -9.16 16.08
CA ARG A 45 -4.06 -8.46 15.27
C ARG A 45 -4.67 -7.95 13.98
N SER A 46 -4.29 -6.73 13.64
CA SER A 46 -4.62 -6.11 12.38
C SER A 46 -3.79 -6.66 11.20
N THR A 47 -4.30 -6.50 9.98
CA THR A 47 -3.59 -6.73 8.73
C THR A 47 -3.28 -5.38 8.09
N SER A 48 -2.00 -5.11 7.86
CA SER A 48 -1.54 -3.96 7.08
C SER A 48 -1.48 -4.32 5.60
N GLY A 49 -1.87 -3.38 4.75
CA GLY A 49 -1.74 -3.51 3.30
C GLY A 49 -1.03 -2.30 2.74
N TYR A 50 -0.22 -2.54 1.71
CA TYR A 50 0.31 -1.46 0.88
C TYR A 50 0.28 -1.82 -0.59
N ALA A 51 0.26 -0.78 -1.42
CA ALA A 51 0.39 -0.88 -2.86
C ALA A 51 1.31 0.25 -3.36
N PHE A 52 2.26 -0.08 -4.21
CA PHE A 52 3.12 0.89 -4.87
C PHE A 52 2.93 0.81 -6.37
N ASN A 53 2.68 1.97 -6.97
CA ASN A 53 2.63 2.17 -8.40
C ASN A 53 3.95 2.76 -8.90
N LEU A 54 4.37 2.33 -10.08
CA LEU A 54 5.46 2.92 -10.83
C LEU A 54 4.93 3.31 -12.21
N GLY A 55 4.86 4.60 -12.49
CA GLY A 55 4.31 5.13 -13.74
C GLY A 55 2.82 4.84 -13.90
N SER A 56 2.46 3.76 -14.60
CA SER A 56 1.07 3.49 -15.03
C SER A 56 0.37 2.33 -14.31
N GLY A 57 1.05 1.61 -13.42
CA GLY A 57 0.47 0.44 -12.77
C GLY A 57 1.18 0.04 -11.49
N ALA A 58 0.55 -0.84 -10.72
CA ALA A 58 1.12 -1.41 -9.50
C ALA A 58 2.34 -2.26 -9.83
N PHE A 59 3.36 -2.24 -8.98
CA PHE A 59 4.55 -3.08 -9.17
C PHE A 59 5.04 -3.76 -7.89
N SER A 60 4.64 -3.26 -6.72
CA SER A 60 4.94 -3.86 -5.41
C SER A 60 3.73 -3.72 -4.50
N TRP A 61 3.31 -4.80 -3.85
CA TRP A 61 2.17 -4.80 -2.94
C TRP A 61 2.32 -5.89 -1.88
N ALA A 62 1.64 -5.71 -0.75
CA ALA A 62 1.59 -6.74 0.28
C ALA A 62 0.33 -6.65 1.12
N SER A 63 -0.01 -7.79 1.74
CA SER A 63 -0.97 -7.92 2.84
C SER A 63 -0.25 -8.65 3.96
N ILE A 64 -0.03 -7.98 5.09
CA ILE A 64 0.89 -8.37 6.15
C ILE A 64 0.15 -8.34 7.49
N LYS A 65 0.09 -9.47 8.18
CA LYS A 65 -0.42 -9.51 9.56
C LYS A 65 0.54 -8.78 10.49
N GLN A 66 0.04 -7.79 11.23
CA GLN A 66 0.85 -6.98 12.14
C GLN A 66 1.48 -7.84 13.24
N SER A 67 2.70 -7.49 13.64
CA SER A 67 3.43 -8.22 14.69
C SER A 67 2.92 -7.94 16.11
N SER A 68 2.28 -6.80 16.32
CA SER A 68 1.73 -6.33 17.60
C SER A 68 0.25 -6.00 17.44
N VAL A 69 -0.51 -6.12 18.53
CA VAL A 69 -1.91 -5.70 18.58
C VAL A 69 -1.97 -4.19 18.67
N ALA A 70 -2.65 -3.55 17.72
CA ALA A 70 -2.91 -2.12 17.75
C ALA A 70 -4.05 -1.79 18.72
N LEU A 71 -3.89 -0.75 19.54
CA LEU A 71 -4.88 -0.35 20.54
C LEU A 71 -5.94 0.61 19.98
N SER A 72 -5.75 1.07 18.74
CA SER A 72 -6.71 1.90 18.02
C SER A 72 -6.54 1.72 16.51
N THR A 73 -7.56 2.10 15.73
CA THR A 73 -7.47 2.14 14.27
C THR A 73 -6.35 3.08 13.81
N ALA A 74 -6.17 4.23 14.47
CA ALA A 74 -5.08 5.16 14.13
C ALA A 74 -3.70 4.54 14.35
N GLU A 75 -3.53 3.69 15.38
CA GLU A 75 -2.29 2.96 15.60
C GLU A 75 -2.06 1.86 14.55
N ALA A 76 -3.11 1.13 14.17
CA ALA A 76 -3.04 0.12 13.12
C ALA A 76 -2.62 0.75 11.77
N GLU A 77 -3.25 1.87 11.42
CA GLU A 77 -2.94 2.64 10.21
C GLU A 77 -1.50 3.19 10.25
N TYR A 78 -1.11 3.70 11.41
CA TYR A 78 0.25 4.17 11.64
C TYR A 78 1.30 3.06 11.48
N MET A 79 1.00 1.86 11.97
CA MET A 79 1.85 0.70 11.77
C MET A 79 1.93 0.30 10.28
N SER A 80 0.82 0.38 9.54
CA SER A 80 0.82 0.14 8.08
C SER A 80 1.67 1.17 7.34
N ALA A 81 1.56 2.45 7.70
CA ALA A 81 2.40 3.51 7.14
C ALA A 81 3.90 3.26 7.41
N ALA A 82 4.28 2.69 8.55
CA ALA A 82 5.66 2.35 8.84
C ALA A 82 6.19 1.23 7.92
N GLU A 83 5.40 0.18 7.69
CA GLU A 83 5.75 -0.90 6.76
C GLU A 83 5.86 -0.37 5.32
N ALA A 84 4.91 0.48 4.89
CA ALA A 84 4.97 1.14 3.60
C ALA A 84 6.19 2.07 3.47
N THR A 85 6.56 2.79 4.53
CA THR A 85 7.77 3.63 4.54
C THR A 85 9.03 2.80 4.30
N ALA A 86 9.14 1.65 4.97
CA ALA A 86 10.27 0.74 4.77
C ALA A 86 10.34 0.22 3.33
N GLN A 87 9.19 -0.15 2.77
CA GLN A 87 9.11 -0.57 1.37
C GLN A 87 9.46 0.57 0.41
N ALA A 88 8.98 1.79 0.66
CA ALA A 88 9.30 2.97 -0.16
C ALA A 88 10.81 3.24 -0.19
N MET A 89 11.48 3.20 0.96
CA MET A 89 12.93 3.40 1.05
C MET A 89 13.69 2.32 0.28
N TRP A 90 13.31 1.05 0.43
CA TRP A 90 13.92 -0.05 -0.32
C TRP A 90 13.72 0.10 -1.82
N LEU A 91 12.51 0.48 -2.24
CA LEU A 91 12.19 0.71 -3.66
C LEU A 91 12.97 1.89 -4.24
N ARG A 92 13.13 3.00 -3.49
CA ARG A 92 13.96 4.14 -3.91
C ARG A 92 15.42 3.73 -4.10
N PHE A 93 15.96 2.91 -3.20
CA PHE A 93 17.31 2.36 -3.32
C PHE A 93 17.45 1.53 -4.60
N VAL A 94 16.54 0.59 -4.85
CA VAL A 94 16.56 -0.27 -6.04
C VAL A 94 16.38 0.55 -7.33
N LEU A 95 15.51 1.56 -7.34
CA LEU A 95 15.30 2.42 -8.51
C LEU A 95 16.53 3.28 -8.82
N SER A 96 17.23 3.75 -7.79
CA SER A 96 18.50 4.49 -7.96
C SER A 96 19.57 3.61 -8.62
N ASP A 97 19.70 2.35 -8.20
CA ASP A 97 20.62 1.38 -8.83
C ASP A 97 20.29 1.13 -10.32
N PHE A 98 19.02 1.28 -10.72
CA PHE A 98 18.58 1.19 -12.12
C PHE A 98 18.66 2.51 -12.91
N GLY A 99 19.14 3.59 -12.30
CA GLY A 99 19.23 4.91 -12.93
C GLY A 99 17.91 5.68 -12.97
N GLU A 100 16.88 5.24 -12.24
CA GLU A 100 15.56 5.88 -12.12
C GLU A 100 15.41 6.55 -10.74
N GLU A 101 16.43 7.33 -10.34
CA GLU A 101 16.49 7.97 -9.04
C GLU A 101 15.27 8.88 -8.79
N GLN A 102 14.61 8.67 -7.65
CA GLN A 102 13.46 9.45 -7.23
C GLN A 102 13.95 10.69 -6.47
N VAL A 103 14.23 11.80 -7.15
CA VAL A 103 14.75 13.02 -6.48
C VAL A 103 13.73 13.59 -5.48
N GLU A 104 12.47 13.65 -5.87
CA GLU A 104 11.39 14.13 -5.01
C GLU A 104 10.98 13.08 -3.96
N PRO A 105 10.43 13.49 -2.80
CA PRO A 105 9.91 12.57 -1.80
C PRO A 105 8.84 11.64 -2.39
N THR A 106 8.91 10.35 -2.05
CA THR A 106 7.88 9.38 -2.48
C THR A 106 6.57 9.68 -1.76
N GLN A 107 5.51 9.95 -2.52
CA GLN A 107 4.18 10.15 -1.94
C GLN A 107 3.65 8.84 -1.35
N LEU A 108 3.32 8.86 -0.07
CA LEU A 108 2.62 7.79 0.64
C LEU A 108 1.21 8.26 1.01
N LEU A 109 0.20 7.59 0.46
CA LEU A 109 -1.20 7.95 0.58
C LEU A 109 -1.89 7.12 1.67
N CYS A 110 -2.41 7.79 2.69
CA CYS A 110 -3.12 7.22 3.84
C CYS A 110 -4.48 7.91 4.00
N ASP A 111 -5.53 7.17 4.34
CA ASP A 111 -6.88 7.73 4.53
C ASP A 111 -7.20 8.08 6.00
N ASN A 112 -6.24 7.86 6.91
CA ASN A 112 -6.40 8.15 8.33
C ASN A 112 -5.64 9.42 8.75
N THR A 113 -6.37 10.52 8.88
CA THR A 113 -5.82 11.82 9.29
C THR A 113 -5.20 11.79 10.68
N SER A 114 -5.70 10.95 11.59
CA SER A 114 -5.10 10.76 12.91
C SER A 114 -3.72 10.12 12.76
N ALA A 115 -3.56 9.03 12.02
CA ALA A 115 -2.27 8.39 11.77
C ALA A 115 -1.26 9.35 11.11
N ILE A 116 -1.72 10.19 10.18
CA ILE A 116 -0.89 11.25 9.59
C ILE A 116 -0.46 12.27 10.64
N ALA A 117 -1.38 12.72 11.51
CA ALA A 117 -1.05 13.64 12.59
C ALA A 117 -0.04 13.05 13.57
N ILE A 118 -0.14 11.74 13.86
CA ILE A 118 0.82 10.99 14.68
C ILE A 118 2.22 11.08 14.09
N SER A 119 2.37 10.94 12.78
CA SER A 119 3.69 11.04 12.12
C SER A 119 4.35 12.42 12.26
N LYS A 120 3.54 13.49 12.42
CA LYS A 120 3.99 14.88 12.46
C LYS A 120 4.20 15.42 13.88
N ASN A 121 3.53 14.86 14.88
CA ASN A 121 3.53 15.39 16.26
C ASN A 121 4.13 14.40 17.28
N PRO A 122 5.22 14.78 17.98
CA PRO A 122 5.85 13.91 18.98
C PRO A 122 5.12 13.83 20.33
N VAL A 123 4.10 14.66 20.56
CA VAL A 123 3.69 15.03 21.93
C VAL A 123 2.70 14.06 22.59
N HIS A 124 2.07 13.11 21.88
CA HIS A 124 0.84 12.43 22.39
C HIS A 124 0.83 10.89 22.42
N HIS A 125 1.96 10.18 22.30
CA HIS A 125 1.93 8.71 22.30
C HIS A 125 2.39 8.07 23.61
N HIS A 126 1.49 7.31 24.22
CA HIS A 126 1.76 6.46 25.39
C HIS A 126 2.81 5.37 25.07
N LYS A 127 4.06 5.64 25.46
CA LYS A 127 5.08 4.74 26.07
C LYS A 127 5.24 3.27 25.63
N THR A 128 4.84 2.81 24.45
CA THR A 128 5.24 1.48 23.95
C THR A 128 6.44 1.56 23.02
N ARG A 129 7.47 0.76 23.31
CA ARG A 129 8.77 0.78 22.59
C ARG A 129 8.65 0.51 21.08
N HIS A 130 7.65 -0.27 20.66
CA HIS A 130 7.44 -0.60 19.25
C HIS A 130 6.84 0.57 18.46
N ILE A 131 5.90 1.32 19.04
CA ILE A 131 5.38 2.56 18.44
C ILE A 131 6.48 3.61 18.34
N ASN A 132 7.29 3.79 19.40
CA ASN A 132 8.38 4.78 19.39
C ASN A 132 9.41 4.52 18.27
N ARG A 133 9.77 3.26 17.99
CA ARG A 133 10.70 2.95 16.89
C ARG A 133 10.11 3.32 15.53
N ARG A 134 8.84 2.98 15.29
CA ARG A 134 8.13 3.36 14.06
C ARG A 134 7.97 4.88 13.96
N PHE A 135 7.71 5.56 15.08
CA PHE A 135 7.69 7.01 15.22
C PHE A 135 8.96 7.66 14.69
N HIS A 136 10.11 7.28 15.26
CA HIS A 136 11.38 7.82 14.81
C HIS A 136 11.64 7.48 13.33
N PHE A 137 11.34 6.26 12.90
CA PHE A 137 11.57 5.83 11.53
C PHE A 137 10.79 6.66 10.49
N ILE A 138 9.46 6.78 10.61
CA ILE A 138 8.66 7.57 9.66
C ILE A 138 9.07 9.05 9.70
N ARG A 139 9.30 9.58 10.90
CA ARG A 139 9.68 10.99 11.07
C ARG A 139 11.02 11.29 10.42
N ASP A 140 12.01 10.43 10.62
CA ASP A 140 13.35 10.63 10.05
C ASP A 140 13.27 10.56 8.51
N ALA A 141 12.47 9.64 7.95
CA ALA A 141 12.21 9.58 6.51
C ALA A 141 11.50 10.83 5.95
N LEU A 142 10.52 11.39 6.69
CA LEU A 142 9.87 12.67 6.35
C LEU A 142 10.86 13.84 6.40
N GLN A 143 11.71 13.90 7.43
CA GLN A 143 12.68 14.97 7.63
C GLN A 143 13.80 14.94 6.58
N ASN A 144 14.20 13.75 6.14
CA ASN A 144 15.19 13.57 5.08
C ASN A 144 14.61 13.80 3.67
N GLY A 145 13.31 14.03 3.53
CA GLY A 145 12.66 14.17 2.23
C GLY A 145 12.60 12.87 1.42
N GLU A 146 12.67 11.72 2.08
CA GLU A 146 12.59 10.41 1.42
C GLU A 146 11.15 10.05 1.05
N ILE A 147 10.21 10.46 1.90
CA ILE A 147 8.76 10.26 1.71
C ILE A 147 7.98 11.55 2.03
N ASP A 148 6.76 11.62 1.51
CA ASP A 148 5.75 12.60 1.95
C ASP A 148 4.44 11.86 2.26
N LEU A 149 4.00 11.93 3.51
CA LEU A 149 2.80 11.23 3.97
C LEU A 149 1.57 12.15 3.84
N LEU A 150 0.70 11.80 2.89
CA LEU A 150 -0.41 12.62 2.42
C LEU A 150 -1.76 11.94 2.63
N TYR A 151 -2.79 12.75 2.86
CA TYR A 151 -4.15 12.26 2.97
C TYR A 151 -4.72 11.92 1.59
N CYS A 152 -5.32 10.73 1.46
CA CYS A 152 -6.19 10.39 0.34
C CYS A 152 -7.58 10.00 0.84
N LYS A 153 -8.61 10.21 0.02
CA LYS A 153 -9.94 9.72 0.37
C LYS A 153 -10.00 8.19 0.27
N THR A 154 -10.79 7.55 1.12
CA THR A 154 -10.96 6.08 1.09
C THR A 154 -11.39 5.59 -0.29
N GLU A 155 -12.16 6.35 -1.08
CA GLU A 155 -12.58 5.93 -2.43
C GLU A 155 -11.41 5.75 -3.40
N VAL A 156 -10.26 6.37 -3.16
CA VAL A 156 -9.05 6.23 -4.00
C VAL A 156 -7.93 5.47 -3.29
N GLN A 157 -8.20 4.92 -2.09
CA GLN A 157 -7.24 4.12 -1.33
C GLN A 157 -7.04 2.76 -1.99
N LEU A 158 -5.92 2.57 -2.68
CA LEU A 158 -5.62 1.31 -3.37
C LEU A 158 -5.26 0.17 -2.41
N ALA A 159 -4.75 0.50 -1.22
CA ALA A 159 -4.37 -0.51 -0.24
C ALA A 159 -5.59 -1.25 0.38
N ASP A 160 -6.80 -0.70 0.27
CA ASP A 160 -8.07 -1.31 0.73
C ASP A 160 -8.27 -2.75 0.23
N ILE A 161 -7.81 -3.05 -0.99
CA ILE A 161 -7.96 -4.39 -1.59
C ILE A 161 -7.15 -5.46 -0.86
N PHE A 162 -6.13 -5.06 -0.09
CA PHE A 162 -5.24 -5.94 0.65
C PHE A 162 -5.61 -6.09 2.13
N THR A 163 -6.59 -5.34 2.61
CA THR A 163 -6.96 -5.25 4.04
C THR A 163 -8.44 -5.50 4.28
N LYS A 164 -9.34 -5.13 3.36
CA LYS A 164 -10.79 -5.12 3.58
C LYS A 164 -11.51 -6.21 2.78
N PRO A 165 -12.56 -6.83 3.35
CA PRO A 165 -13.46 -7.70 2.58
C PRO A 165 -14.38 -6.84 1.70
N LEU A 166 -13.96 -6.59 0.46
CA LEU A 166 -14.68 -5.71 -0.45
C LEU A 166 -15.85 -6.40 -1.17
N ALA A 167 -16.92 -5.63 -1.40
CA ALA A 167 -17.98 -5.96 -2.34
C ALA A 167 -17.41 -6.04 -3.77
N ARG A 168 -18.08 -6.81 -4.64
CA ARG A 168 -17.59 -7.12 -5.99
C ARG A 168 -17.23 -5.87 -6.80
N ASP A 169 -18.13 -4.89 -6.87
CA ASP A 169 -17.94 -3.70 -7.70
C ASP A 169 -16.75 -2.86 -7.22
N ARG A 170 -16.61 -2.73 -5.89
CA ARG A 170 -15.49 -2.03 -5.26
C ARG A 170 -14.17 -2.76 -5.49
N PHE A 171 -14.16 -4.09 -5.36
CA PHE A 171 -12.99 -4.91 -5.65
C PHE A 171 -12.57 -4.80 -7.11
N GLU A 172 -13.51 -4.89 -8.06
CA GLU A 172 -13.23 -4.76 -9.49
C GLU A 172 -12.70 -3.36 -9.86
N TYR A 173 -13.24 -2.31 -9.23
CA TYR A 173 -12.74 -0.94 -9.37
C TYR A 173 -11.27 -0.83 -8.92
N LEU A 174 -10.95 -1.24 -7.69
CA LEU A 174 -9.58 -1.13 -7.16
C LEU A 174 -8.59 -2.02 -7.92
N ARG A 175 -9.01 -3.24 -8.29
CA ARG A 175 -8.22 -4.13 -9.14
C ARG A 175 -7.86 -3.45 -10.46
N LYS A 176 -8.82 -2.80 -11.12
CA LYS A 176 -8.57 -2.03 -12.35
C LYS A 176 -7.65 -0.84 -12.10
N ALA A 177 -7.80 -0.14 -10.97
CA ALA A 177 -6.97 1.00 -10.59
C ALA A 177 -5.51 0.61 -10.28
N LEU A 178 -5.25 -0.62 -9.83
CA LEU A 178 -3.91 -1.21 -9.75
C LEU A 178 -3.30 -1.53 -11.13
N GLY A 179 -4.05 -1.35 -12.21
CA GLY A 179 -3.63 -1.68 -13.58
C GLY A 179 -3.94 -3.12 -13.98
N VAL A 180 -4.61 -3.92 -13.13
CA VAL A 180 -4.97 -5.30 -13.46
C VAL A 180 -6.19 -5.29 -14.40
N ILE A 181 -5.96 -5.52 -15.68
CA ILE A 181 -6.99 -5.50 -16.73
C ILE A 181 -6.95 -6.79 -17.55
N SER A 182 -8.04 -7.06 -18.30
CA SER A 182 -8.10 -8.22 -19.18
C SER A 182 -7.18 -8.00 -20.38
N ALA A 183 -6.26 -8.93 -20.61
CA ALA A 183 -5.31 -8.94 -21.72
C ALA A 183 -5.99 -9.05 -23.08
N GLN A 184 -7.27 -9.47 -23.14
CA GLN A 184 -8.06 -9.43 -24.37
C GLN A 184 -8.26 -8.01 -24.92
N HIS A 185 -8.07 -6.98 -24.09
CA HIS A 185 -8.17 -5.57 -24.48
C HIS A 185 -6.79 -4.92 -24.71
N LEU A 186 -5.70 -5.68 -24.61
CA LEU A 186 -4.35 -5.22 -24.91
C LEU A 186 -4.05 -5.55 -26.38
N GLU A 187 -4.53 -4.72 -27.30
CA GLU A 187 -4.06 -4.77 -28.69
C GLU A 187 -2.62 -4.23 -28.76
N GLY A 188 -1.69 -5.10 -29.13
CA GLY A 188 -0.27 -4.77 -29.20
C GLY A 188 0.59 -6.03 -29.20
N SER A 189 0.50 -6.81 -30.26
CA SER A 189 1.55 -7.77 -30.58
C SER A 189 2.88 -7.01 -30.63
N VAL A 190 3.80 -7.32 -29.72
CA VAL A 190 5.20 -7.05 -30.00
C VAL A 190 5.54 -8.03 -31.13
N GLY A 191 5.53 -7.53 -32.36
CA GLY A 191 6.11 -8.25 -33.48
C GLY A 191 7.55 -8.58 -33.12
N VAL A 192 7.80 -9.86 -32.91
CA VAL A 192 9.15 -10.42 -32.85
C VAL A 192 9.71 -10.43 -34.26
#